data_AF-A0A522BYB4-F1
#
_entry.id   AF-A0A522BYB4-F1
#
_cell.length_a   1.000
_cell.length_b   1.000
_cell.length_c   1.000
_cell.angle_alpha   90.00
_cell.angle_beta   90.00
_cell.angle_gamma   90.00
#
_symmetry.space_group_name_H-M   'P 1'
#
loop_
_entity.id
_entity.type
_entity.pdbx_description
1 polymer ?
#
loop_
_entity_poly.entity_id
_entity_poly.type
_entity_poly.pdbx_seq_one_letter_code
_entity_poly.pdbx_strand_id
1 'polypeptide(L)'
;MAVVNTKATAITNADAKPPVKSSKDIMNGMLKECVGTAEVANGDSIGSTYRLCRVRSSERISQVLLSCDAITTCAGDVGIYQTNDNGGAVVDADFFASALSLAAALVNSDVTHEADAADAGAGFGLADVEKPLWQALGLAADPVRDYDIVVTLTAAAASAGTIAGKVKYV
;
A
#
# COMPACT_ATOMS: atom_id res chain seq x y z
N MET A 1 -1.04 -36.09 -12.56
CA MET A 1 -0.51 -34.71 -12.67
C MET A 1 1.00 -34.77 -12.61
N ALA A 2 1.72 -34.00 -13.42
CA ALA A 2 3.17 -33.89 -13.31
C ALA A 2 3.55 -33.09 -12.06
N VAL A 3 4.59 -33.51 -11.35
CA VAL A 3 5.20 -32.71 -10.29
C VAL A 3 6.09 -31.67 -10.96
N VAL A 4 5.87 -30.38 -10.66
CA VAL A 4 6.61 -29.26 -11.26
C VAL A 4 7.50 -28.61 -10.20
N ASN A 5 8.70 -28.20 -10.60
CA ASN A 5 9.64 -27.44 -9.78
C ASN A 5 10.02 -26.14 -10.49
N THR A 6 9.36 -25.05 -10.14
CA THR A 6 9.58 -23.70 -10.69
C THR A 6 10.19 -22.79 -9.63
N LYS A 7 11.15 -21.95 -10.04
CA LYS A 7 11.88 -21.03 -9.16
C LYS A 7 11.47 -19.59 -9.44
N ALA A 8 11.40 -18.78 -8.39
CA ALA A 8 11.34 -17.33 -8.53
C ALA A 8 12.61 -16.80 -9.20
N THR A 9 12.50 -15.67 -9.89
CA THR A 9 13.61 -15.04 -10.63
C THR A 9 14.85 -14.86 -9.75
N ALA A 10 14.65 -14.41 -8.52
CA ALA A 10 15.75 -14.12 -7.63
C ALA A 10 16.53 -15.38 -7.18
N ILE A 11 15.86 -16.52 -7.06
CA ILE A 11 16.50 -17.83 -6.78
C ILE A 11 17.22 -18.35 -8.03
N THR A 12 16.58 -18.23 -9.21
CA THR A 12 17.21 -18.58 -10.50
C THR A 12 18.52 -17.82 -10.70
N ASN A 13 18.54 -16.53 -10.38
CA ASN A 13 19.73 -15.68 -10.45
C ASN A 13 20.84 -16.13 -9.49
N ALA A 14 20.50 -16.48 -8.25
CA ALA A 14 21.46 -16.97 -7.26
C ALA A 14 22.09 -18.33 -7.66
N ASP A 15 21.30 -19.20 -8.28
CA ASP A 15 21.76 -20.52 -8.72
C ASP A 15 22.60 -20.49 -10.00
N ALA A 16 22.54 -19.40 -10.78
CA ALA A 16 23.32 -19.24 -12.00
C ALA A 16 24.84 -19.38 -11.75
N LYS A 17 25.57 -19.79 -12.79
CA LYS A 17 27.04 -19.96 -12.77
C LYS A 17 27.63 -19.28 -14.01
N PRO A 18 28.19 -18.07 -13.89
CA PRO A 18 28.36 -17.27 -12.66
C PRO A 18 27.02 -16.75 -12.09
N PRO A 19 26.93 -16.46 -10.77
CA PRO A 19 25.70 -15.96 -10.16
C PRO A 19 25.32 -14.59 -10.70
N VAL A 20 24.04 -14.39 -10.98
CA VAL A 20 23.47 -13.11 -11.41
C VAL A 20 22.96 -12.38 -10.16
N LYS A 21 23.20 -11.08 -10.06
CA LYS A 21 22.73 -10.27 -8.92
C LYS A 21 21.28 -9.85 -9.16
N SER A 22 20.40 -10.17 -8.21
CA SER A 22 19.04 -9.65 -8.14
C SER A 22 19.02 -8.23 -7.56
N SER A 23 17.93 -7.48 -7.78
CA SER A 23 17.75 -6.17 -7.13
C SER A 23 17.84 -6.31 -5.61
N LYS A 24 18.42 -5.30 -4.96
CA LYS A 24 18.48 -5.24 -3.49
C LYS A 24 17.09 -5.13 -2.87
N ASP A 25 16.14 -4.57 -3.60
CA ASP A 25 14.77 -4.39 -3.12
C ASP A 25 14.03 -5.74 -2.96
N ILE A 26 14.50 -6.76 -3.67
CA ILE A 26 13.98 -8.13 -3.65
C ILE A 26 14.83 -9.03 -2.74
N MET A 27 16.16 -8.87 -2.74
CA MET A 27 17.07 -9.69 -1.93
C MET A 27 18.16 -8.86 -1.24
N ASN A 28 18.32 -9.08 0.08
CA ASN A 28 19.33 -8.43 0.92
C ASN A 28 19.19 -6.91 1.07
N GLY A 29 18.00 -6.36 0.85
CA GLY A 29 17.67 -4.96 1.11
C GLY A 29 17.46 -4.65 2.60
N MET A 30 17.44 -3.36 2.92
CA MET A 30 17.13 -2.89 4.27
C MET A 30 15.66 -2.50 4.34
N LEU A 31 14.89 -3.20 5.18
CA LEU A 31 13.50 -2.84 5.43
C LEU A 31 13.43 -1.57 6.27
N LYS A 32 12.74 -0.56 5.74
CA LYS A 32 12.43 0.71 6.40
C LYS A 32 10.94 0.74 6.74
N GLU A 33 10.58 1.61 7.68
CA GLU A 33 9.20 1.77 8.12
C GLU A 33 8.90 3.25 8.30
N CYS A 34 7.70 3.66 7.88
CA CYS A 34 7.09 4.92 8.27
C CYS A 34 5.76 4.64 8.99
N VAL A 35 5.45 5.49 9.96
CA VAL A 35 4.27 5.37 10.83
C VAL A 35 3.64 6.75 10.96
N GLY A 36 2.32 6.82 10.87
CA GLY A 36 1.59 8.05 11.14
C GLY A 36 0.16 7.79 11.60
N THR A 37 -0.43 8.79 12.25
CA THR A 37 -1.77 8.74 12.81
C THR A 37 -2.54 10.00 12.45
N ALA A 38 -3.86 9.87 12.31
CA ALA A 38 -4.78 10.98 12.10
C ALA A 38 -6.06 10.77 12.90
N GLU A 39 -6.62 11.87 13.38
CA GLU A 39 -7.90 11.88 14.08
C GLU A 39 -9.03 12.00 13.07
N VAL A 40 -10.05 11.15 13.24
CA VAL A 40 -11.33 11.22 12.56
C VAL A 40 -12.30 11.94 13.50
N ALA A 41 -12.98 12.95 13.00
CA ALA A 41 -14.06 13.61 13.74
C ALA A 41 -15.40 12.95 13.42
N ASN A 42 -16.32 13.00 14.40
CA ASN A 42 -17.70 12.62 14.15
C ASN A 42 -18.32 13.55 13.10
N GLY A 43 -18.93 12.97 12.06
CA GLY A 43 -19.53 13.71 10.96
C GLY A 43 -18.56 14.00 9.81
N ASP A 44 -17.32 13.52 9.87
CA ASP A 44 -16.43 13.54 8.71
C ASP A 44 -17.10 12.83 7.53
N SER A 45 -17.18 13.54 6.42
CA SER A 45 -17.99 13.16 5.27
C SER A 45 -17.28 12.19 4.34
N ILE A 46 -18.06 11.53 3.47
CA ILE A 46 -17.53 10.75 2.35
C ILE A 46 -16.60 11.65 1.52
N GLY A 47 -15.41 11.14 1.19
CA GLY A 47 -14.35 11.86 0.50
C GLY A 47 -13.36 12.57 1.42
N SER A 48 -13.54 12.55 2.75
CA SER A 48 -12.50 12.99 3.68
C SER A 48 -11.23 12.15 3.52
N THR A 49 -10.06 12.79 3.50
CA THR A 49 -8.77 12.16 3.27
C THR A 49 -7.84 12.30 4.48
N TYR A 50 -7.26 11.18 4.92
CA TYR A 50 -6.26 11.14 5.99
C TYR A 50 -4.93 10.64 5.45
N ARG A 51 -3.93 11.51 5.36
CA ARG A 51 -2.59 11.21 4.83
C ARG A 51 -1.71 10.69 5.96
N LEU A 52 -1.29 9.44 5.91
CA LEU A 52 -0.68 8.75 7.05
C LEU A 52 0.83 8.61 6.91
N CYS A 53 1.32 8.32 5.71
CA CYS A 53 2.71 7.94 5.48
C CYS A 53 3.19 8.48 4.13
N ARG A 54 4.49 8.75 4.00
CA ARG A 54 5.11 9.16 2.74
C ARG A 54 6.13 8.12 2.31
N VAL A 55 6.10 7.77 1.03
CA VAL A 55 6.99 6.79 0.39
C VAL A 55 7.44 7.32 -0.96
N ARG A 56 8.61 6.87 -1.43
CA ARG A 56 9.16 7.32 -2.70
C ARG A 56 8.75 6.39 -3.84
N SER A 57 8.59 6.95 -5.04
CA SER A 57 8.19 6.22 -6.25
C SER A 57 9.08 5.01 -6.56
N SER A 58 10.37 5.07 -6.23
CA SER A 58 11.36 4.00 -6.45
C SER A 58 11.33 2.87 -5.42
N GLU A 59 10.62 3.04 -4.30
CA GLU A 59 10.63 2.07 -3.20
C GLU A 59 9.67 0.91 -3.48
N ARG A 60 10.01 -0.29 -3.00
CA ARG A 60 9.12 -1.45 -3.06
C ARG A 60 8.32 -1.53 -1.77
N ILE A 61 6.99 -1.49 -1.88
CA ILE A 61 6.11 -1.65 -0.71
C ILE A 61 6.12 -3.11 -0.28
N SER A 62 6.52 -3.36 0.96
CA SER A 62 6.54 -4.69 1.55
C SER A 62 5.29 -4.97 2.37
N GLN A 63 4.72 -3.96 3.02
CA GLN A 63 3.53 -4.13 3.85
C GLN A 63 2.86 -2.79 4.12
N VAL A 64 1.53 -2.76 4.07
CA VAL A 64 0.67 -1.67 4.55
C VAL A 64 -0.20 -2.23 5.67
N LEU A 65 0.05 -1.75 6.89
CA LEU A 65 -0.67 -2.12 8.09
C LEU A 65 -1.57 -0.97 8.53
N LEU A 66 -2.87 -1.25 8.64
CA LEU A 66 -3.86 -0.29 9.12
C LEU A 66 -4.33 -0.67 10.52
N SER A 67 -4.41 0.33 11.39
CA SER A 67 -5.08 0.23 12.69
C SER A 67 -6.07 1.37 12.83
N CYS A 68 -7.18 1.12 13.51
CA CYS A 68 -8.13 2.16 13.84
C CYS A 68 -8.90 1.80 15.11
N ASP A 69 -9.50 2.80 15.72
CA ASP A 69 -10.54 2.58 16.72
C ASP A 69 -11.82 2.04 16.06
N ALA A 70 -12.86 1.79 16.85
CA ALA A 70 -14.19 1.53 16.32
C ALA A 70 -14.87 2.86 15.93
N ILE A 71 -14.76 3.26 14.66
CA ILE A 71 -15.19 4.59 14.17
C ILE A 71 -16.69 4.63 13.77
N THR A 72 -17.43 3.53 13.98
CA THR A 72 -18.89 3.39 13.74
C THR A 72 -19.33 3.72 12.30
N THR A 73 -20.05 2.81 11.62
CA THR A 73 -20.54 2.98 10.23
C THR A 73 -19.56 3.67 9.27
N CYS A 74 -18.26 3.42 9.43
CA CYS A 74 -17.19 4.06 8.70
C CYS A 74 -16.50 3.03 7.81
N ALA A 75 -16.13 3.44 6.60
CA ALA A 75 -15.37 2.64 5.66
C ALA A 75 -14.47 3.57 4.84
N GLY A 76 -13.36 3.07 4.35
CA GLY A 76 -12.47 3.85 3.50
C GLY A 76 -11.59 3.04 2.58
N ASP A 77 -11.16 3.69 1.51
CA ASP A 77 -10.18 3.17 0.57
C ASP A 77 -8.77 3.52 1.06
N VAL A 78 -7.82 2.63 0.82
CA VAL A 78 -6.39 2.85 1.12
C VAL A 78 -5.64 2.92 -0.20
N GLY A 79 -5.13 4.10 -0.51
CA GLY A 79 -4.54 4.37 -1.81
C GLY A 79 -3.36 5.33 -1.77
N ILE A 80 -3.04 5.83 -2.96
CA ILE A 80 -1.83 6.60 -3.27
C ILE A 80 -2.24 7.97 -3.81
N TYR A 81 -1.70 9.01 -3.19
CA TYR A 81 -1.91 10.39 -3.60
C TYR A 81 -0.56 11.06 -3.87
N GLN A 82 -0.57 12.07 -4.74
CA GLN A 82 0.53 13.02 -4.83
C GLN A 82 0.69 13.74 -3.49
N THR A 83 1.91 14.14 -3.15
CA THR A 83 2.13 15.03 -2.02
C THR A 83 1.42 16.38 -2.21
N ASN A 84 1.15 17.09 -1.12
CA ASN A 84 0.57 18.43 -1.20
C ASN A 84 1.43 19.40 -2.02
N ASP A 85 2.76 19.29 -1.93
CA ASP A 85 3.69 20.10 -2.73
C ASP A 85 3.54 19.84 -4.23
N ASN A 86 3.05 18.65 -4.61
CA ASN A 86 2.76 18.26 -5.98
C ASN A 86 1.24 18.28 -6.29
N GLY A 87 0.49 19.17 -5.64
CA GLY A 87 -0.93 19.43 -5.92
C GLY A 87 -1.92 18.48 -5.24
N GLY A 88 -1.44 17.46 -4.50
CA GLY A 88 -2.28 16.62 -3.65
C GLY A 88 -3.27 15.70 -4.39
N ALA A 89 -3.18 15.58 -5.72
CA ALA A 89 -4.12 14.83 -6.53
C ALA A 89 -4.12 13.32 -6.21
N VAL A 90 -5.29 12.69 -6.37
CA VAL A 90 -5.44 11.22 -6.32
C VAL A 90 -4.62 10.62 -7.46
N VAL A 91 -3.81 9.60 -7.16
CA VAL A 91 -3.19 8.75 -8.20
C VAL A 91 -4.06 7.52 -8.41
N ASP A 92 -4.36 6.85 -7.31
CA ASP A 92 -5.20 5.67 -7.26
C ASP A 92 -5.79 5.60 -5.83
N ALA A 93 -7.12 5.68 -5.70
CA ALA A 93 -7.77 5.86 -4.40
C ALA A 93 -7.81 4.57 -3.57
N ASP A 94 -7.88 3.43 -4.23
CA ASP A 94 -8.15 2.11 -3.69
C ASP A 94 -7.04 1.10 -4.01
N PHE A 95 -5.85 1.58 -4.37
CA PHE A 95 -4.71 0.75 -4.78
C PHE A 95 -4.37 -0.42 -3.83
N PHE A 96 -4.46 -0.24 -2.52
CA PHE A 96 -4.16 -1.30 -1.54
C PHE A 96 -5.43 -1.95 -1.00
N ALA A 97 -6.45 -1.17 -0.68
CA ALA A 97 -7.72 -1.66 -0.17
C ALA A 97 -8.90 -0.80 -0.63
N SER A 98 -10.05 -1.43 -0.83
CA SER A 98 -11.29 -0.78 -1.28
C SER A 98 -12.40 -0.99 -0.25
N ALA A 99 -13.06 0.09 0.16
CA ALA A 99 -14.19 0.08 1.07
C ALA A 99 -13.96 -0.73 2.36
N LEU A 100 -12.73 -0.70 2.88
CA LEU A 100 -12.35 -1.40 4.11
C LEU A 100 -13.17 -0.87 5.27
N SER A 101 -13.85 -1.75 6.00
CA SER A 101 -14.64 -1.38 7.16
C SER A 101 -13.74 -0.89 8.31
N LEU A 102 -14.00 0.35 8.76
CA LEU A 102 -13.40 1.00 9.93
C LEU A 102 -14.40 1.08 11.09
N ALA A 103 -15.55 0.42 10.97
CA ALA A 103 -16.61 0.45 11.97
C ALA A 103 -16.22 -0.31 13.26
N ALA A 104 -15.30 -1.27 13.16
CA ALA A 104 -14.74 -2.01 14.27
C ALA A 104 -13.25 -1.67 14.44
N ALA A 105 -12.72 -1.89 15.64
CA ALA A 105 -11.31 -1.66 15.91
C ALA A 105 -10.43 -2.60 15.06
N LEU A 106 -9.44 -2.03 14.39
CA LEU A 106 -8.41 -2.75 13.64
C LEU A 106 -7.07 -2.57 14.35
N VAL A 107 -6.29 -3.64 14.46
CA VAL A 107 -4.96 -3.61 15.06
C VAL A 107 -3.98 -4.29 14.12
N ASN A 108 -3.14 -3.50 13.46
CA ASN A 108 -2.18 -3.95 12.45
C ASN A 108 -2.79 -4.92 11.43
N SER A 109 -4.00 -4.61 10.94
CA SER A 109 -4.60 -5.37 9.86
C SER A 109 -3.77 -5.17 8.60
N ASP A 110 -3.37 -6.27 7.97
CA ASP A 110 -2.63 -6.21 6.70
C ASP A 110 -3.61 -5.97 5.56
N VAL A 111 -3.44 -4.85 4.90
CA VAL A 111 -4.31 -4.39 3.81
C VAL A 111 -3.54 -4.29 2.49
N THR A 112 -2.33 -4.85 2.42
CA THR A 112 -1.41 -4.64 1.29
C THR A 112 -2.00 -5.12 -0.05
N HIS A 113 -2.77 -6.20 -0.06
CA HIS A 113 -3.29 -6.83 -1.28
C HIS A 113 -4.82 -6.93 -1.29
N GLU A 114 -5.51 -6.17 -0.45
CA GLU A 114 -6.95 -6.34 -0.25
C GLU A 114 -7.73 -5.98 -1.52
N ALA A 115 -7.33 -4.90 -2.19
CA ALA A 115 -7.96 -4.44 -3.42
C ALA A 115 -7.82 -5.41 -4.61
N ASP A 116 -6.76 -6.24 -4.62
CA ASP A 116 -6.53 -7.20 -5.71
C ASP A 116 -5.98 -8.55 -5.25
N ALA A 117 -6.64 -9.15 -4.27
CA ALA A 117 -6.22 -10.44 -3.71
C ALA A 117 -6.22 -11.60 -4.74
N ALA A 118 -6.94 -11.44 -5.86
CA ALA A 118 -7.05 -12.42 -6.93
C ALA A 118 -6.18 -12.10 -8.17
N ASP A 119 -5.39 -11.02 -8.13
CA ASP A 119 -4.52 -10.58 -9.23
C ASP A 119 -5.28 -10.34 -10.55
N ALA A 120 -6.46 -9.72 -10.45
CA ALA A 120 -7.35 -9.36 -11.54
C ALA A 120 -7.01 -8.01 -12.19
N GLY A 121 -5.98 -7.31 -11.70
CA GLY A 121 -5.50 -6.03 -12.23
C GLY A 121 -6.27 -4.81 -11.69
N ALA A 122 -6.83 -4.91 -10.49
CA ALA A 122 -7.65 -3.87 -9.86
C ALA A 122 -6.88 -2.99 -8.85
N GLY A 123 -5.63 -3.34 -8.52
CA GLY A 123 -4.84 -2.66 -7.50
C GLY A 123 -3.48 -3.34 -7.33
N PHE A 124 -2.96 -3.36 -6.11
CA PHE A 124 -1.66 -3.98 -5.79
C PHE A 124 -1.77 -5.51 -5.66
N GLY A 125 -1.74 -6.19 -6.79
CA GLY A 125 -1.88 -7.64 -6.91
C GLY A 125 -0.61 -8.43 -6.58
N LEU A 126 -0.73 -9.76 -6.62
CA LEU A 126 0.39 -10.69 -6.36
C LEU A 126 1.48 -10.62 -7.45
N ALA A 127 1.13 -10.20 -8.67
CA ALA A 127 2.10 -9.96 -9.73
C ALA A 127 2.97 -8.72 -9.51
N ASP A 128 2.58 -7.83 -8.59
CA ASP A 128 3.24 -6.53 -8.37
C ASP A 128 4.18 -6.53 -7.17
N VAL A 129 4.23 -7.61 -6.37
CA VAL A 129 4.98 -7.66 -5.10
C VAL A 129 6.49 -7.47 -5.23
N GLU A 130 7.05 -7.76 -6.41
CA GLU A 130 8.48 -7.56 -6.71
C GLU A 130 8.77 -6.17 -7.33
N LYS A 131 7.73 -5.40 -7.69
CA LYS A 131 7.85 -4.16 -8.44
C LYS A 131 8.02 -2.95 -7.50
N PRO A 132 8.87 -1.97 -7.86
CA PRO A 132 8.84 -0.66 -7.20
C PRO A 132 7.49 0.03 -7.47
N LEU A 133 7.11 0.95 -6.59
CA LEU A 133 5.79 1.58 -6.59
C LEU A 133 5.38 2.17 -7.96
N TRP A 134 6.29 2.85 -8.66
CA TRP A 134 6.00 3.41 -9.97
C TRP A 134 5.65 2.36 -11.04
N GLN A 135 6.27 1.17 -10.99
CA GLN A 135 5.99 0.08 -11.92
C GLN A 135 4.68 -0.62 -11.57
N ALA A 136 4.40 -0.77 -10.28
CA ALA A 136 3.12 -1.31 -9.81
C ALA A 136 1.95 -0.39 -10.21
N LEU A 137 2.18 0.93 -10.23
CA LEU A 137 1.25 1.94 -10.76
C LEU A 137 1.18 1.98 -12.30
N GLY A 138 1.91 1.13 -13.03
CA GLY A 138 1.90 1.08 -14.49
C GLY A 138 2.56 2.27 -15.19
N LEU A 139 3.37 3.07 -14.49
CA LEU A 139 4.11 4.18 -15.10
C LEU A 139 5.23 3.65 -16.00
N ALA A 140 5.54 4.37 -17.09
CA ALA A 140 6.57 3.95 -18.04
C ALA A 140 8.02 4.18 -17.55
N ALA A 141 8.20 5.12 -16.62
CA ALA A 141 9.48 5.43 -15.99
C ALA A 141 9.26 5.96 -14.57
N ASP A 142 10.31 5.89 -13.75
CA ASP A 142 10.28 6.43 -12.40
C ASP A 142 10.12 7.96 -12.42
N PRO A 143 9.04 8.52 -11.83
CA PRO A 143 8.86 9.97 -11.74
C PRO A 143 9.77 10.65 -10.71
N VAL A 144 10.55 9.88 -9.93
CA VAL A 144 11.49 10.37 -8.91
C VAL A 144 10.82 11.36 -7.95
N ARG A 145 9.66 10.96 -7.41
CA ARG A 145 8.86 11.79 -6.51
C ARG A 145 8.32 10.99 -5.34
N ASP A 146 7.88 11.70 -4.33
CA ASP A 146 7.20 11.10 -3.19
C ASP A 146 5.69 10.99 -3.43
N TYR A 147 5.09 10.03 -2.76
CA TYR A 147 3.66 9.81 -2.70
C TYR A 147 3.23 9.68 -1.24
N ASP A 148 2.01 10.13 -0.94
CA ASP A 148 1.38 9.91 0.35
C ASP A 148 0.46 8.70 0.27
N ILE A 149 0.52 7.85 1.29
CA ILE A 149 -0.45 6.77 1.54
C ILE A 149 -1.60 7.36 2.33
N VAL A 150 -2.81 7.23 1.78
CA VAL A 150 -3.99 7.98 2.21
C VAL A 150 -5.16 7.05 2.42
N VAL A 151 -5.91 7.30 3.50
CA VAL A 151 -7.24 6.72 3.71
C VAL A 151 -8.29 7.72 3.22
N THR A 152 -9.17 7.30 2.31
CA THR A 152 -10.27 8.11 1.79
C THR A 152 -11.60 7.54 2.24
N LEU A 153 -12.43 8.29 2.94
CA LEU A 153 -13.70 7.74 3.43
C LEU A 153 -14.69 7.45 2.29
N THR A 154 -15.20 6.23 2.26
CA THR A 154 -16.30 5.79 1.38
C THR A 154 -17.63 5.72 2.13
N ALA A 155 -17.60 5.70 3.46
CA ALA A 155 -18.76 5.93 4.32
C ALA A 155 -18.41 6.97 5.39
N ALA A 156 -19.36 7.85 5.70
CA ALA A 156 -19.17 8.94 6.67
C ALA A 156 -18.92 8.39 8.08
N ALA A 157 -18.06 9.05 8.85
CA ALA A 157 -17.77 8.67 10.22
C ALA A 157 -18.92 9.06 11.15
N ALA A 158 -19.46 8.10 11.89
CA ALA A 158 -20.52 8.35 12.88
C ALA A 158 -20.00 8.50 14.32
N SER A 159 -18.71 8.27 14.54
CA SER A 159 -18.02 8.61 15.79
C SER A 159 -16.62 9.12 15.51
N ALA A 160 -16.05 9.85 16.47
CA ALA A 160 -14.63 10.20 16.42
C ALA A 160 -13.76 8.99 16.81
N GLY A 161 -12.50 9.00 16.38
CA GLY A 161 -11.50 8.00 16.74
C GLY A 161 -10.20 8.23 15.97
N THR A 162 -9.22 7.37 16.18
CA THR A 162 -7.92 7.48 15.52
C THR A 162 -7.77 6.45 14.41
N ILE A 163 -7.14 6.83 13.29
CA ILE A 163 -6.61 5.92 12.27
C ILE A 163 -5.08 6.01 12.31
N ALA A 164 -4.41 4.86 12.29
CA ALA A 164 -2.97 4.73 12.23
C ALA A 164 -2.53 3.87 11.04
N GLY A 165 -1.57 4.37 10.27
CA GLY A 165 -0.95 3.66 9.17
C GLY A 165 0.51 3.35 9.48
N LYS A 166 0.93 2.15 9.11
CA LYS A 166 2.32 1.71 9.17
C LYS A 166 2.70 1.08 7.84
N VAL A 167 3.65 1.67 7.15
CA VAL A 167 4.08 1.22 5.82
C VAL A 167 5.53 0.79 5.89
N LYS A 168 5.78 -0.46 5.49
CA LYS A 168 7.12 -1.03 5.39
C LYS A 168 7.54 -1.09 3.94
N TYR A 169 8.75 -0.65 3.65
CA TYR A 169 9.25 -0.52 2.29
C TYR A 169 10.76 -0.74 2.26
N VAL A 170 11.31 -1.01 1.07
CA VAL A 170 12.76 -1.20 0.85
C VAL A 170 13.28 -0.11 -0.08
#